data_AF-A0A2N8MEZ0-F1
#
_entry.id   AF-A0A2N8MEZ0-F1
#
_cell.length_a   1.000
_cell.length_b   1.000
_cell.length_c   1.000
_cell.angle_alpha   90.00
_cell.angle_beta   90.00
_cell.angle_gamma   90.00
#
_symmetry.space_group_name_H-M   'P 1'
#
loop_
_entity.id
_entity.type
_entity.pdbx_description
1 polymer ?
#
loop_
_entity_poly.entity_id
_entity_poly.type
_entity_poly.pdbx_seq_one_letter_code
_entity_poly.pdbx_strand_id
1 'polypeptide(L)'
;MPTFDGGHYFLTVLVPVKTDPIADGSASPVHALRKRLDMLPTAQQSLACGGEQSPFARNTRNHFARFVVIDDVAYNGRQTENVICLLLRNALSKIKINLVVAQPQDHLTCPFLFFAAEFDAASGADAERDSYLATLWATMEPELRKIFIHCERFDSVNDSASFAKYIASCQIETTMPFNDYYVDANETVKNLPAWPADQILIPAGLGAILFLLGFVVWFIFRGGIMLLLVGAVVLAAGLWLAYATLMRAGAKPFPAAPDSNLPTVLKALHLQRTFTRFAIDSQLLAADPNSAQQFYAAFRDFVTVNQPENLGVINDRPDPRYTQTQKPGIIGI
;
A
#
# COMPACT_ATOMS: atom_id res chain seq x y z
N MET A 1 -4.01 -3.74 8.79
CA MET A 1 -3.00 -2.68 8.64
C MET A 1 -3.58 -1.59 7.77
N PRO A 2 -3.28 -0.33 8.06
CA PRO A 2 -3.95 0.77 7.38
C PRO A 2 -3.62 0.76 5.88
N THR A 3 -4.61 1.10 5.05
CA THR A 3 -4.44 1.36 3.60
C THR A 3 -3.60 2.62 3.31
N PHE A 4 -3.03 3.21 4.35
CA PHE A 4 -2.25 4.43 4.33
C PHE A 4 -1.14 4.32 5.36
N ASP A 5 0.10 4.56 4.95
CA ASP A 5 1.26 4.52 5.83
C ASP A 5 2.42 5.32 5.21
N GLY A 6 3.22 5.97 6.05
CA GLY A 6 4.41 6.73 5.63
C GLY A 6 4.18 7.74 4.48
N GLY A 7 3.00 8.37 4.42
CA GLY A 7 2.67 9.35 3.37
C GLY A 7 2.18 8.76 2.04
N HIS A 8 1.94 7.45 1.98
CA HIS A 8 1.51 6.77 0.76
C HIS A 8 0.22 5.98 1.00
N TYR A 9 -0.64 5.95 -0.01
CA TYR A 9 -1.86 5.15 -0.03
C TYR A 9 -1.60 3.85 -0.79
N PHE A 10 -1.91 2.72 -0.17
CA PHE A 10 -1.74 1.38 -0.73
C PHE A 10 -3.09 0.83 -1.17
N LEU A 11 -3.52 1.19 -2.38
CA LEU A 11 -4.77 0.72 -2.94
C LEU A 11 -4.62 -0.74 -3.36
N THR A 12 -5.42 -1.61 -2.76
CA THR A 12 -5.48 -3.04 -3.11
C THR A 12 -6.92 -3.44 -3.33
N VAL A 13 -7.21 -4.00 -4.50
CA VAL A 13 -8.57 -4.23 -4.97
C VAL A 13 -8.67 -5.64 -5.53
N LEU A 14 -9.72 -6.36 -5.14
CA LEU A 14 -10.08 -7.65 -5.70
C LEU A 14 -11.44 -7.53 -6.40
N VAL A 15 -11.43 -7.62 -7.71
CA VAL A 15 -12.62 -7.44 -8.53
C VAL A 15 -13.04 -8.78 -9.12
N PRO A 16 -14.23 -9.29 -8.81
CA PRO A 16 -14.68 -10.59 -9.31
C PRO A 16 -14.83 -10.55 -10.84
N VAL A 17 -14.31 -11.58 -11.51
CA VAL A 17 -14.37 -11.74 -12.96
C VAL A 17 -15.62 -12.54 -13.33
N LYS A 18 -16.32 -12.12 -14.40
CA LYS A 18 -17.49 -12.83 -14.92
C LYS A 18 -17.12 -14.28 -15.28
N THR A 19 -17.98 -15.23 -14.93
CA THR A 19 -17.78 -16.66 -15.26
C THR A 19 -18.66 -17.13 -16.41
N ASP A 20 -19.74 -16.41 -16.69
CA ASP A 20 -20.62 -16.70 -17.81
C ASP A 20 -19.90 -16.55 -19.16
N PRO A 21 -20.16 -17.44 -20.13
CA PRO A 21 -19.54 -17.36 -21.44
C PRO A 21 -19.88 -16.03 -22.12
N ILE A 22 -18.90 -15.46 -22.83
CA ILE A 22 -19.14 -14.27 -23.67
C ILE A 22 -20.18 -14.64 -24.73
N ALA A 23 -21.11 -13.72 -25.06
CA ALA A 23 -22.29 -13.97 -25.90
C ALA A 23 -22.00 -14.67 -27.24
N ASP A 24 -20.81 -14.49 -27.80
CA ASP A 24 -20.37 -15.12 -29.04
C ASP A 24 -19.89 -16.59 -28.87
N GLY A 25 -19.93 -17.13 -27.65
CA GLY A 25 -19.53 -18.50 -27.30
C GLY A 25 -18.05 -18.81 -27.48
N SER A 26 -17.23 -17.82 -27.86
CA SER A 26 -15.88 -18.02 -28.39
C SER A 26 -14.78 -18.05 -27.33
N ALA A 27 -15.01 -17.51 -26.13
CA ALA A 27 -14.01 -17.46 -25.05
C ALA A 27 -14.61 -17.28 -23.66
N SER A 28 -13.89 -17.78 -22.65
CA SER A 28 -14.11 -17.44 -21.24
C SER A 28 -13.72 -15.96 -20.98
N PRO A 29 -14.48 -15.19 -20.18
CA PRO A 29 -14.12 -13.81 -19.82
C PRO A 29 -12.75 -13.69 -19.18
N VAL A 30 -12.35 -14.69 -18.38
CA VAL A 30 -11.03 -14.74 -17.73
C VAL A 30 -9.91 -14.84 -18.77
N HIS A 31 -10.11 -15.64 -19.83
CA HIS A 31 -9.13 -15.74 -20.91
C HIS A 31 -9.07 -14.45 -21.74
N ALA A 32 -10.22 -13.84 -22.04
CA ALA A 32 -10.29 -12.56 -22.72
C ALA A 32 -9.60 -11.44 -21.93
N LEU A 33 -9.81 -11.41 -20.60
CA LEU A 33 -9.15 -10.49 -19.68
C LEU A 33 -7.63 -10.68 -19.71
N ARG A 34 -7.11 -11.90 -19.58
CA ARG A 34 -5.67 -12.17 -19.67
C ARG A 34 -5.08 -11.70 -21.00
N LYS A 35 -5.74 -12.03 -22.11
CA LYS A 35 -5.34 -11.57 -23.43
C LYS A 35 -5.30 -10.03 -23.49
N ARG A 36 -6.28 -9.36 -22.88
CA ARG A 36 -6.31 -7.90 -22.85
C ARG A 36 -5.14 -7.30 -22.05
N LEU A 37 -4.80 -7.91 -20.92
CA LEU A 37 -3.65 -7.50 -20.09
C LEU A 37 -2.31 -7.74 -20.80
N ASP A 38 -2.17 -8.88 -21.48
CA ASP A 38 -0.97 -9.22 -22.27
C ASP A 38 -0.76 -8.28 -23.47
N MET A 39 -1.86 -7.76 -24.02
CA MET A 39 -1.83 -6.76 -25.09
C MET A 39 -1.59 -5.32 -24.61
N LEU A 40 -1.48 -5.06 -23.30
CA LEU A 40 -1.14 -3.72 -22.83
C LEU A 40 0.31 -3.39 -23.23
N PRO A 41 0.56 -2.17 -23.74
CA PRO A 41 1.93 -1.81 -24.07
C PRO A 41 2.80 -1.83 -22.81
N THR A 42 3.97 -2.46 -22.92
CA THR A 42 4.98 -2.49 -21.87
C THR A 42 5.95 -1.33 -22.04
N ALA A 43 6.62 -0.91 -20.96
CA ALA A 43 7.59 0.19 -21.01
C ALA A 43 8.68 -0.06 -22.08
N GLN A 44 9.02 0.98 -22.85
CA GLN A 44 10.08 0.93 -23.85
C GLN A 44 11.46 0.97 -23.17
N GLN A 45 11.86 -0.13 -22.54
CA GLN A 45 13.11 -0.19 -21.75
C GLN A 45 14.38 -0.30 -22.61
N SER A 46 14.25 -0.73 -23.88
CA SER A 46 15.37 -0.84 -24.81
C SER A 46 14.94 -0.58 -26.25
N LEU A 47 15.90 -0.30 -27.15
CA LEU A 47 15.67 -0.19 -28.59
C LEU A 47 15.07 -1.47 -29.20
N ALA A 48 15.31 -2.63 -28.59
CA ALA A 48 14.76 -3.92 -29.03
C ALA A 48 13.30 -4.12 -28.57
N CYS A 49 12.89 -3.47 -27.49
CA CYS A 49 11.51 -3.45 -27.00
C CYS A 49 10.74 -2.32 -27.72
N GLY A 50 10.59 -2.40 -29.04
CA GLY A 50 9.81 -1.43 -29.81
C GLY A 50 8.33 -1.51 -29.47
N GLY A 51 7.75 -0.44 -28.92
CA GLY A 51 6.34 -0.37 -28.54
C GLY A 51 5.95 0.99 -27.94
N GLU A 52 4.64 1.22 -27.79
CA GLU A 52 4.08 2.37 -27.05
C GLU A 52 4.47 2.30 -25.56
N GLN A 53 4.36 3.40 -24.83
CA GLN A 53 4.60 3.41 -23.38
C GLN A 53 3.43 2.79 -22.61
N SER A 54 3.73 2.23 -21.43
CA SER A 54 2.70 1.71 -20.54
C SER A 54 1.62 2.76 -20.25
N PRO A 55 0.32 2.42 -20.32
CA PRO A 55 -0.76 3.34 -20.00
C PRO A 55 -0.62 3.96 -18.61
N PHE A 56 -0.08 3.19 -17.66
CA PHE A 56 0.17 3.63 -16.29
C PHE A 56 1.23 4.72 -16.19
N ALA A 57 2.20 4.77 -17.11
CA ALA A 57 3.24 5.79 -17.11
C ALA A 57 2.72 7.20 -17.44
N ARG A 58 1.50 7.30 -17.99
CA ARG A 58 0.82 8.58 -18.28
C ARG A 58 0.28 9.26 -17.02
N ASN A 59 -0.01 8.51 -15.96
CA ASN A 59 -0.43 9.08 -14.68
C ASN A 59 0.80 9.30 -13.80
N THR A 60 1.16 10.56 -13.60
CA THR A 60 2.34 10.98 -12.84
C THR A 60 2.18 10.81 -11.32
N ARG A 61 1.01 10.37 -10.84
CA ARG A 61 0.78 10.03 -9.44
C ARG A 61 1.10 8.56 -9.12
N ASN A 62 1.34 7.73 -10.14
CA ASN A 62 1.66 6.32 -9.95
C ASN A 62 3.09 6.16 -9.46
N HIS A 63 3.25 5.68 -8.22
CA HIS A 63 4.53 5.13 -7.76
C HIS A 63 4.68 3.72 -8.31
N PHE A 64 3.62 2.96 -8.16
CA PHE A 64 3.49 1.59 -8.64
C PHE A 64 2.03 1.33 -9.01
N ALA A 65 1.80 0.60 -10.10
CA ALA A 65 0.47 0.15 -10.48
C ALA A 65 0.57 -1.17 -11.25
N ARG A 66 -0.28 -2.15 -10.90
CA ARG A 66 -0.32 -3.45 -11.58
C ARG A 66 -1.71 -4.06 -11.61
N PHE A 67 -1.96 -4.81 -12.69
CA PHE A 67 -3.08 -5.74 -12.79
C PHE A 67 -2.55 -7.18 -12.80
N VAL A 68 -3.21 -8.06 -12.05
CA VAL A 68 -2.93 -9.50 -12.04
C VAL A 68 -4.25 -10.24 -12.05
N VAL A 69 -4.34 -11.36 -12.75
CA VAL A 69 -5.49 -12.27 -12.64
C VAL A 69 -5.13 -13.35 -11.62
N ILE A 70 -5.96 -13.48 -10.59
CA ILE A 70 -5.87 -14.52 -9.57
C ILE A 70 -6.97 -15.53 -9.86
N ASP A 71 -6.59 -16.70 -10.35
CA ASP A 71 -7.56 -17.77 -10.66
C ASP A 71 -8.05 -18.49 -9.42
N ASP A 72 -7.12 -18.79 -8.53
CA ASP A 72 -7.37 -19.51 -7.30
C ASP A 72 -6.24 -19.20 -6.29
N VAL A 73 -6.39 -19.66 -5.06
CA VAL A 73 -5.34 -19.55 -4.04
C VAL A 73 -4.24 -20.58 -4.28
N ALA A 74 -3.01 -20.10 -4.47
CA ALA A 74 -1.84 -20.98 -4.69
C ALA A 74 -1.32 -21.63 -3.39
N TYR A 75 -1.73 -21.15 -2.21
CA TYR A 75 -1.16 -21.54 -0.92
C TYR A 75 -2.09 -22.45 -0.11
N ASN A 76 -1.75 -23.74 -0.08
CA ASN A 76 -2.33 -24.75 0.80
C ASN A 76 -1.40 -25.03 1.98
N GLY A 77 -1.22 -24.05 2.86
CA GLY A 77 -0.60 -24.29 4.16
C GLY A 77 -1.58 -25.00 5.09
N ARG A 78 -1.10 -25.93 5.92
CA ARG A 78 -1.90 -26.45 7.02
C ARG A 78 -2.19 -25.31 8.00
N GLN A 79 -3.42 -25.21 8.51
CA GLN A 79 -3.70 -24.31 9.63
C GLN A 79 -2.81 -24.71 10.80
N THR A 80 -1.88 -23.83 11.18
CA THR A 80 -0.94 -24.09 12.28
C THR A 80 -1.69 -24.00 13.59
N GLU A 81 -1.85 -25.13 14.28
CA GLU A 81 -2.31 -25.14 15.66
C GLU A 81 -1.12 -25.23 16.63
N ASN A 82 -1.23 -24.56 17.77
CA ASN A 82 -0.27 -24.72 18.86
C ASN A 82 -0.25 -26.19 19.32
N VAL A 83 0.95 -26.77 19.41
CA VAL A 83 1.16 -28.19 19.73
C VAL A 83 0.49 -28.59 21.05
N ILE A 84 0.49 -27.71 22.05
CA ILE A 84 -0.15 -27.96 23.36
C ILE A 84 -1.67 -27.96 23.23
N CYS A 85 -2.24 -27.02 22.48
CA CYS A 85 -3.68 -26.98 22.21
C CYS A 85 -4.12 -28.20 21.40
N LEU A 86 -3.32 -28.63 20.42
CA LEU A 86 -3.61 -29.82 19.61
C LEU A 86 -3.61 -31.09 20.48
N LEU A 87 -2.64 -31.21 21.40
CA LEU A 87 -2.57 -32.30 22.37
C LEU A 87 -3.80 -32.33 23.29
N LEU A 88 -4.18 -31.19 23.86
CA LEU A 88 -5.36 -31.06 24.72
C LEU A 88 -6.65 -31.38 23.95
N ARG A 89 -6.81 -30.85 22.74
CA ARG A 89 -7.96 -31.18 21.87
C ARG A 89 -7.99 -32.66 21.52
N ASN A 90 -6.87 -33.27 21.16
CA ASN A 90 -6.82 -34.70 20.85
C ASN A 90 -7.07 -35.60 22.06
N ALA A 91 -6.81 -35.11 23.28
CA ALA A 91 -7.13 -35.80 24.52
C ALA A 91 -8.61 -35.63 24.94
N LEU A 92 -9.21 -34.46 24.69
CA LEU A 92 -10.55 -34.10 25.17
C LEU A 92 -11.67 -34.25 24.12
N SER A 93 -11.35 -34.26 22.83
CA SER A 93 -12.32 -34.37 21.74
C SER A 93 -12.36 -35.79 21.16
N LYS A 94 -13.55 -36.25 20.75
CA LYS A 94 -13.75 -37.52 20.02
C LYS A 94 -13.15 -37.47 18.60
N ILE A 95 -12.92 -36.29 18.06
CA ILE A 95 -12.32 -36.08 16.75
C ILE A 95 -10.82 -35.86 16.96
N LYS A 96 -10.02 -36.87 16.61
CA LYS A 96 -8.56 -36.78 16.62
C LYS A 96 -8.09 -36.09 15.34
N ILE A 97 -7.36 -35.01 15.47
CA ILE A 97 -6.78 -34.29 14.33
C ILE A 97 -5.54 -35.06 13.88
N ASN A 98 -5.63 -35.70 12.71
CA ASN A 98 -4.52 -36.44 12.10
C ASN A 98 -3.66 -35.47 11.25
N LEU A 99 -2.39 -35.35 11.61
CA LEU A 99 -1.43 -34.47 10.92
C LEU A 99 -0.98 -35.00 9.55
N VAL A 100 -1.20 -36.28 9.27
CA VAL A 100 -0.84 -36.94 8.01
C VAL A 100 -1.92 -36.78 6.94
N VAL A 101 -3.17 -36.51 7.35
CA VAL A 101 -4.27 -36.28 6.41
C VAL A 101 -4.23 -34.81 5.97
N ALA A 102 -4.27 -34.59 4.66
CA ALA A 102 -4.37 -33.27 4.06
C ALA A 102 -5.68 -32.59 4.48
N GLN A 103 -5.62 -31.30 4.81
CA GLN A 103 -6.82 -30.52 5.08
C GLN A 103 -7.55 -30.19 3.77
N PRO A 104 -8.87 -29.94 3.81
CA PRO A 104 -9.58 -29.33 2.69
C PRO A 104 -8.86 -28.08 2.23
N GLN A 105 -8.73 -27.92 0.92
CA GLN A 105 -8.12 -26.76 0.30
C GLN A 105 -9.19 -25.68 0.19
N ASP A 106 -8.87 -24.47 0.61
CA ASP A 106 -9.70 -23.31 0.34
C ASP A 106 -9.60 -23.00 -1.16
N HIS A 107 -10.71 -22.66 -1.79
CA HIS A 107 -10.77 -22.26 -3.19
C HIS A 107 -11.50 -20.93 -3.32
N LEU A 108 -11.11 -20.13 -4.30
CA LEU A 108 -11.86 -18.92 -4.65
C LEU A 108 -13.16 -19.31 -5.36
N THR A 109 -14.26 -18.64 -5.01
CA THR A 109 -15.57 -18.87 -5.66
C THR A 109 -15.55 -18.52 -7.15
N CYS A 110 -14.71 -17.57 -7.54
CA CYS A 110 -14.47 -17.16 -8.92
C CYS A 110 -13.06 -16.57 -9.05
N PRO A 111 -12.53 -16.45 -10.28
CA PRO A 111 -11.30 -15.70 -10.52
C PRO A 111 -11.48 -14.21 -10.22
N PHE A 112 -10.42 -13.55 -9.78
CA PHE A 112 -10.40 -12.13 -9.47
C PHE A 112 -9.37 -11.37 -10.31
N LEU A 113 -9.74 -10.19 -10.76
CA LEU A 113 -8.79 -9.17 -11.19
C LEU A 113 -8.27 -8.46 -9.94
N PHE A 114 -7.00 -8.68 -9.65
CA PHE A 114 -6.25 -7.96 -8.65
C PHE A 114 -5.72 -6.66 -9.26
N PHE A 115 -6.09 -5.53 -8.66
CA PHE A 115 -5.54 -4.23 -8.98
C PHE A 115 -4.84 -3.68 -7.74
N ALA A 116 -3.55 -3.39 -7.87
CA ALA A 116 -2.79 -2.69 -6.84
C ALA A 116 -2.21 -1.40 -7.41
N ALA A 117 -2.33 -0.33 -6.65
CA ALA A 117 -1.73 0.95 -6.95
C ALA A 117 -1.22 1.64 -5.69
N GLU A 118 -0.10 2.34 -5.82
CA GLU A 118 0.54 3.11 -4.76
C GLU A 118 0.75 4.54 -5.23
N PHE A 119 0.40 5.50 -4.38
CA PHE A 119 0.45 6.93 -4.69
C PHE A 119 0.59 7.78 -3.42
N ASP A 120 1.07 9.01 -3.57
CA ASP A 120 1.18 9.98 -2.48
C ASP A 120 -0.19 10.37 -1.91
N ALA A 121 -0.30 10.37 -0.58
CA ALA A 121 -1.47 10.83 0.15
C ALA A 121 -1.07 11.54 1.44
N ALA A 122 -1.82 12.54 1.87
CA ALA A 122 -1.54 13.29 3.09
C ALA A 122 -2.14 12.62 4.33
N SER A 123 -3.32 11.99 4.19
CA SER A 123 -4.13 11.55 5.33
C SER A 123 -4.67 10.13 5.23
N GLY A 124 -4.66 9.54 4.03
CA GLY A 124 -5.28 8.25 3.79
C GLY A 124 -6.80 8.33 3.60
N ALA A 125 -7.35 9.54 3.42
CA ALA A 125 -8.78 9.73 3.24
C ALA A 125 -9.26 9.15 1.90
N ASP A 126 -10.49 8.64 1.88
CA ASP A 126 -11.12 8.11 0.67
C ASP A 126 -11.18 9.14 -0.48
N ALA A 127 -11.29 10.43 -0.16
CA ALA A 127 -11.27 11.49 -1.16
C ALA A 127 -9.93 11.55 -1.94
N GLU A 128 -8.81 11.16 -1.32
CA GLU A 128 -7.50 11.12 -1.97
C GLU A 128 -7.41 9.95 -2.95
N ARG A 129 -7.97 8.78 -2.56
CA ARG A 129 -8.17 7.63 -3.45
C ARG A 129 -9.06 8.01 -4.64
N ASP A 130 -10.20 8.64 -4.38
CA ASP A 130 -11.15 8.98 -5.43
C ASP A 130 -10.56 10.01 -6.41
N SER A 131 -9.79 10.98 -5.90
CA SER A 131 -9.01 11.91 -6.71
C SER A 131 -7.98 11.20 -7.59
N TYR A 132 -7.22 10.25 -7.03
CA TYR A 132 -6.26 9.44 -7.78
C TYR A 132 -6.95 8.63 -8.88
N LEU A 133 -8.05 7.96 -8.57
CA LEU A 133 -8.82 7.16 -9.52
C LEU A 133 -9.46 8.01 -10.62
N ALA A 134 -9.85 9.25 -10.31
CA ALA A 134 -10.31 10.19 -11.33
C ALA A 134 -9.19 10.58 -12.31
N THR A 135 -7.97 10.81 -11.83
CA THR A 135 -6.80 11.01 -12.70
C THR A 135 -6.46 9.76 -13.51
N LEU A 136 -6.53 8.58 -12.89
CA LEU A 136 -6.29 7.31 -13.59
C LEU A 136 -7.33 7.09 -14.71
N TRP A 137 -8.60 7.37 -14.43
CA TRP A 137 -9.66 7.32 -15.41
C TRP A 137 -9.40 8.28 -16.58
N ALA A 138 -9.12 9.56 -16.29
CA ALA A 138 -8.85 10.56 -17.31
C ALA A 138 -7.64 10.21 -18.21
N THR A 139 -6.66 9.48 -17.67
CA THR A 139 -5.43 9.12 -18.39
C THR A 139 -5.53 7.81 -19.17
N MET A 140 -6.36 6.86 -18.75
CA MET A 140 -6.44 5.53 -19.38
C MET A 140 -7.83 4.89 -19.41
N GLU A 141 -8.90 5.69 -19.45
CA GLU A 141 -10.29 5.22 -19.59
C GLU A 141 -10.47 4.16 -20.70
N PRO A 142 -9.97 4.36 -21.94
CA PRO A 142 -10.18 3.38 -23.01
C PRO A 142 -9.61 2.00 -22.69
N GLU A 143 -8.47 1.95 -21.99
CA GLU A 143 -7.85 0.70 -21.55
C GLU A 143 -8.61 0.11 -20.37
N LEU A 144 -8.96 0.92 -19.37
CA LEU A 144 -9.73 0.48 -18.21
C LEU A 144 -11.06 -0.14 -18.63
N ARG A 145 -11.83 0.49 -19.52
CA ARG A 145 -13.09 -0.07 -20.02
C ARG A 145 -12.91 -1.45 -20.66
N LYS A 146 -11.86 -1.61 -21.47
CA LYS A 146 -11.58 -2.90 -22.13
C LYS A 146 -11.11 -3.99 -21.16
N ILE A 147 -10.51 -3.61 -20.03
CA ILE A 147 -10.09 -4.55 -18.98
C ILE A 147 -11.32 -4.94 -18.14
N PHE A 148 -12.02 -3.95 -17.61
CA PHE A 148 -13.07 -4.15 -16.61
C PHE A 148 -14.41 -4.62 -17.18
N ILE A 149 -14.64 -4.57 -18.50
CA ILE A 149 -15.87 -5.14 -19.11
C ILE A 149 -16.05 -6.64 -18.80
N HIS A 150 -14.95 -7.34 -18.54
CA HIS A 150 -14.93 -8.74 -18.14
C HIS A 150 -15.17 -8.96 -16.64
N CYS A 151 -15.30 -7.89 -15.86
CA CYS A 151 -15.53 -7.94 -14.41
C CYS A 151 -17.00 -7.72 -14.06
N GLU A 152 -17.43 -8.32 -12.96
CA GLU A 152 -18.80 -8.23 -12.47
C GLU A 152 -19.22 -6.79 -12.18
N ARG A 153 -20.47 -6.44 -12.53
CA ARG A 153 -21.11 -5.14 -12.23
C ARG A 153 -20.43 -3.89 -12.81
N PHE A 154 -19.38 -4.04 -13.62
CA PHE A 154 -18.73 -2.91 -14.28
C PHE A 154 -19.65 -2.18 -15.28
N ASP A 155 -20.71 -2.84 -15.76
CA ASP A 155 -21.70 -2.26 -16.68
C ASP A 155 -22.40 -0.99 -16.12
N SER A 156 -22.28 -0.74 -14.81
CA SER A 156 -22.78 0.47 -14.14
C SER A 156 -21.80 1.66 -14.11
N VAL A 157 -20.56 1.47 -14.58
CA VAL A 157 -19.50 2.49 -14.54
C VAL A 157 -19.47 3.30 -15.83
N ASN A 158 -19.80 4.58 -15.71
CA ASN A 158 -19.96 5.48 -16.86
C ASN A 158 -18.98 6.65 -16.86
N ASP A 159 -18.42 6.99 -15.70
CA ASP A 159 -17.56 8.15 -15.47
C ASP A 159 -16.52 7.87 -14.37
N SER A 160 -15.64 8.83 -14.11
CA SER A 160 -14.60 8.72 -13.10
C SER A 160 -15.14 8.53 -11.67
N ALA A 161 -16.28 9.14 -11.33
CA ALA A 161 -16.86 9.07 -9.99
C ALA A 161 -17.49 7.69 -9.72
N SER A 162 -18.23 7.16 -10.69
CA SER A 162 -18.76 5.80 -10.66
C SER A 162 -17.66 4.75 -10.67
N PHE A 163 -16.55 5.00 -11.38
CA PHE A 163 -15.36 4.14 -11.34
C PHE A 163 -14.73 4.14 -9.94
N ALA A 164 -14.52 5.31 -9.33
CA ALA A 164 -13.98 5.41 -7.98
C ALA A 164 -14.84 4.67 -6.96
N LYS A 165 -16.17 4.85 -7.02
CA LYS A 165 -17.13 4.13 -6.17
C LYS A 165 -17.10 2.63 -6.38
N TYR A 166 -16.99 2.18 -7.64
CA TYR A 166 -16.87 0.77 -7.99
C TYR A 166 -15.60 0.16 -7.38
N ILE A 167 -14.45 0.80 -7.57
CA ILE A 167 -13.18 0.35 -7.00
C ILE A 167 -13.23 0.34 -5.46
N ALA A 168 -13.79 1.37 -4.84
CA ALA A 168 -13.96 1.44 -3.38
C ALA A 168 -14.75 0.23 -2.84
N SER A 169 -15.77 -0.23 -3.56
CA SER A 169 -16.57 -1.40 -3.16
C SER A 169 -15.81 -2.73 -3.26
N CYS A 170 -14.73 -2.78 -4.03
CA CYS A 170 -13.88 -3.94 -4.23
C CYS A 170 -12.54 -3.83 -3.47
N GLN A 171 -12.32 -2.73 -2.76
CA GLN A 171 -11.10 -2.48 -2.02
C GLN A 171 -11.02 -3.40 -0.80
N ILE A 172 -9.84 -3.99 -0.59
CA ILE A 172 -9.53 -4.78 0.60
C ILE A 172 -8.42 -4.10 1.41
N GLU A 173 -8.41 -4.37 2.71
CA GLU A 173 -7.33 -3.92 3.58
C GLU A 173 -6.04 -4.68 3.24
N THR A 174 -4.95 -3.95 2.97
CA THR A 174 -3.66 -4.55 2.66
C THR A 174 -2.77 -4.66 3.90
N THR A 175 -1.92 -5.69 3.93
CA THR A 175 -0.98 -5.97 5.02
C THR A 175 0.49 -5.93 4.60
N MET A 176 0.76 -5.58 3.34
CA MET A 176 2.12 -5.52 2.80
C MET A 176 2.36 -4.20 2.05
N PRO A 177 2.40 -3.06 2.76
CA PRO A 177 2.91 -1.83 2.16
C PRO A 177 4.39 -2.02 1.81
N PHE A 178 4.76 -1.74 0.56
CA PHE A 178 6.17 -1.57 0.20
C PHE A 178 6.52 -0.11 0.41
N ASN A 179 7.02 0.24 1.59
CA ASN A 179 7.39 1.62 1.92
C ASN A 179 8.77 1.70 2.57
N ASP A 180 9.48 2.80 2.31
CA ASP A 180 10.68 3.15 3.07
C ASP A 180 10.25 3.83 4.37
N TYR A 181 10.47 3.14 5.48
CA TYR A 181 10.08 3.63 6.79
C TYR A 181 11.16 4.53 7.34
N TYR A 182 10.95 5.84 7.23
CA TYR A 182 11.80 6.82 7.88
C TYR A 182 11.44 6.99 9.35
N VAL A 183 12.44 6.83 10.20
CA VAL A 183 12.33 7.05 11.64
C VAL A 183 13.46 7.99 12.04
N ASP A 184 13.15 9.26 12.28
CA ASP A 184 14.03 10.09 13.10
C ASP A 184 13.90 9.57 14.54
N ALA A 185 14.92 8.86 15.02
CA ALA A 185 14.91 8.27 16.36
C ALA A 185 14.67 9.31 17.46
N ASN A 186 15.18 10.54 17.30
CA ASN A 186 15.04 11.59 18.31
C ASN A 186 13.62 12.17 18.31
N GLU A 187 13.01 12.41 17.15
CA GLU A 187 11.61 12.85 17.09
C GLU A 187 10.64 11.73 17.47
N THR A 188 10.91 10.51 17.03
CA THR A 188 10.06 9.35 17.32
C THR A 188 9.99 9.10 18.81
N VAL A 189 11.12 9.06 19.51
CA VAL A 189 11.15 8.87 20.97
C VAL A 189 10.42 10.01 21.71
N LYS A 190 10.51 11.25 21.23
CA LYS A 190 9.82 12.40 21.82
C LYS A 190 8.31 12.37 21.59
N ASN A 191 7.87 11.84 20.45
CA ASN A 191 6.47 11.78 20.02
C ASN A 191 5.79 10.45 20.33
N LEU A 192 6.52 9.48 20.93
CA LEU A 192 5.91 8.26 21.43
C LEU A 192 4.80 8.63 22.42
N PRO A 193 3.57 8.19 22.19
CA PRO A 193 2.48 8.48 23.12
C PRO A 193 2.85 7.90 24.49
N ALA A 194 2.91 8.76 25.51
CA ALA A 194 3.02 8.32 26.89
C ALA A 194 1.80 7.42 27.17
N TRP A 195 2.05 6.13 27.38
CA TRP A 195 0.98 5.20 27.67
C TRP A 195 0.34 5.60 29.02
N PRO A 196 -0.97 5.84 29.09
CA PRO A 196 -1.64 6.32 30.31
C PRO A 196 -1.76 5.17 31.31
N ALA A 197 -0.61 4.80 31.88
CA ALA A 197 -0.43 3.68 32.78
C ALA A 197 -1.28 3.87 34.05
N ASP A 198 -1.44 5.10 34.51
CA ASP A 198 -2.31 5.47 35.62
C ASP A 198 -3.79 5.16 35.35
N GLN A 199 -4.31 5.50 34.18
CA GLN A 199 -5.71 5.29 33.83
C GLN A 199 -6.05 3.81 33.57
N ILE A 200 -5.04 2.97 33.33
CA ILE A 200 -5.23 1.58 32.86
C ILE A 200 -4.75 0.55 33.89
N LEU A 201 -3.54 0.72 34.44
CA LEU A 201 -2.96 -0.23 35.40
C LEU A 201 -3.57 -0.08 36.79
N ILE A 202 -4.02 1.12 37.19
CA ILE A 202 -4.64 1.31 38.51
C ILE A 202 -5.98 0.57 38.60
N PRO A 203 -6.93 0.70 37.64
CA PRO A 203 -8.15 -0.10 37.65
C PRO A 203 -7.89 -1.60 37.50
N ALA A 204 -6.95 -2.01 36.63
CA ALA A 204 -6.61 -3.42 36.46
C ALA A 204 -6.01 -4.01 37.75
N GLY A 205 -5.13 -3.27 38.44
CA GLY A 205 -4.56 -3.64 39.72
C GLY A 205 -5.61 -3.74 40.83
N LEU A 206 -6.54 -2.79 40.90
CA LEU A 206 -7.69 -2.85 41.82
C LEU A 206 -8.58 -4.06 41.52
N GLY A 207 -8.86 -4.35 40.25
CA GLY A 207 -9.58 -5.54 39.82
C GLY A 207 -8.89 -6.84 40.25
N ALA A 208 -7.57 -6.93 40.07
CA ALA A 208 -6.78 -8.08 40.52
C ALA A 208 -6.83 -8.26 42.05
N ILE A 209 -6.71 -7.17 42.81
CA ILE A 209 -6.80 -7.19 44.28
C ILE A 209 -8.19 -7.66 44.72
N LEU A 210 -9.26 -7.12 44.13
CA LEU A 210 -10.64 -7.55 44.42
C LEU A 210 -10.85 -9.01 44.04
N PHE A 211 -10.34 -9.45 42.90
CA PHE A 211 -10.43 -10.84 42.46
C PHE A 211 -9.76 -11.80 43.46
N LEU A 212 -8.52 -11.50 43.86
CA LEU A 212 -7.78 -12.30 44.85
C LEU A 212 -8.44 -12.29 46.23
N LEU A 213 -8.93 -11.13 46.68
CA LEU A 213 -9.61 -11.00 47.96
C LEU A 213 -10.95 -11.76 47.96
N GLY A 214 -11.70 -11.70 46.87
CA GLY A 214 -12.94 -12.46 46.68
C GLY A 214 -12.68 -13.95 46.66
N PHE A 215 -11.59 -14.39 46.02
CA PHE A 215 -11.15 -15.79 46.01
C PHE A 215 -10.80 -16.30 47.41
N VAL A 216 -10.03 -15.53 48.18
CA VAL A 216 -9.67 -15.88 49.58
C VAL A 216 -10.91 -15.95 50.47
N VAL A 217 -11.83 -14.96 50.38
CA VAL A 217 -13.07 -14.93 51.17
C VAL A 217 -13.98 -16.10 50.79
N TRP A 218 -14.08 -16.44 49.51
CA TRP A 218 -14.84 -17.60 49.04
C TRP A 218 -14.28 -18.92 49.54
N PHE A 219 -12.96 -19.07 49.49
CA PHE A 219 -12.30 -20.28 49.93
C PHE A 219 -12.42 -20.51 51.44
N ILE A 220 -12.26 -19.46 52.26
CA ILE A 220 -12.24 -19.56 53.72
C ILE A 220 -13.66 -19.50 54.33
N PHE A 221 -14.49 -18.56 53.89
CA PHE A 221 -15.76 -18.24 54.54
C PHE A 221 -16.99 -18.65 53.74
N ARG A 222 -16.82 -19.30 52.56
CA ARG A 222 -17.91 -19.71 51.65
C ARG A 222 -18.81 -18.54 51.19
N GLY A 223 -18.36 -17.29 51.33
CA GLY A 223 -19.01 -16.05 50.86
C GLY A 223 -18.15 -15.30 49.83
N GLY A 224 -18.57 -14.14 49.31
CA GLY A 224 -17.67 -13.31 48.49
C GLY A 224 -17.59 -13.62 46.98
N ILE A 225 -18.47 -14.49 46.45
CA ILE A 225 -18.60 -14.72 44.99
C ILE A 225 -18.84 -13.40 44.24
N MET A 226 -19.68 -12.50 44.79
CA MET A 226 -19.92 -11.19 44.16
C MET A 226 -18.65 -10.35 44.05
N LEU A 227 -17.77 -10.40 45.06
CA LEU A 227 -16.52 -9.65 45.07
C LEU A 227 -15.50 -10.25 44.10
N LEU A 228 -15.48 -11.58 43.96
CA LEU A 228 -14.72 -12.28 42.93
C LEU A 228 -15.22 -11.92 41.52
N LEU A 229 -16.53 -11.93 41.28
CA LEU A 229 -17.13 -11.59 39.99
C LEU A 229 -16.87 -10.13 39.61
N VAL A 230 -17.05 -9.19 40.55
CA VAL A 230 -16.75 -7.77 40.33
C VAL A 230 -15.25 -7.59 40.05
N GLY A 231 -14.37 -8.22 40.83
CA GLY A 231 -12.93 -8.19 40.58
C GLY A 231 -12.55 -8.72 39.20
N ALA A 232 -13.15 -9.85 38.77
CA ALA A 232 -12.94 -10.43 37.45
C ALA A 232 -13.37 -9.48 36.32
N VAL A 233 -14.55 -8.87 36.44
CA VAL A 233 -15.07 -7.91 35.45
C VAL A 233 -14.18 -6.67 35.36
N VAL A 234 -13.78 -6.09 36.49
CA VAL A 234 -12.91 -4.91 36.53
C VAL A 234 -11.53 -5.23 35.95
N LEU A 235 -10.96 -6.39 36.29
CA LEU A 235 -9.68 -6.83 35.73
C LEU A 235 -9.77 -7.03 34.21
N ALA A 236 -10.80 -7.73 33.72
CA ALA A 236 -11.01 -7.95 32.29
C ALA A 236 -11.20 -6.63 31.53
N ALA A 237 -11.97 -5.69 32.08
CA ALA A 237 -12.16 -4.36 31.50
C ALA A 237 -10.85 -3.56 31.45
N GLY A 238 -10.04 -3.59 32.51
CA GLY A 238 -8.73 -2.93 32.55
C GLY A 238 -7.76 -3.50 31.52
N LEU A 239 -7.68 -4.83 31.41
CA LEU A 239 -6.85 -5.51 30.40
C LEU A 239 -7.34 -5.24 28.97
N TRP A 240 -8.65 -5.20 28.75
CA TRP A 240 -9.21 -4.85 27.45
C TRP A 240 -8.90 -3.40 27.06
N LEU A 241 -9.00 -2.46 28.00
CA LEU A 241 -8.66 -1.06 27.77
C LEU A 241 -7.15 -0.89 27.48
N ALA A 242 -6.30 -1.63 28.20
CA ALA A 242 -4.86 -1.70 27.94
C ALA A 242 -4.58 -2.16 26.51
N TYR A 243 -5.18 -3.28 26.12
CA TYR A 243 -5.06 -3.82 24.77
C TYR A 243 -5.58 -2.85 23.71
N ALA A 244 -6.78 -2.31 23.89
CA ALA A 244 -7.41 -1.41 22.92
C ALA A 244 -6.62 -0.10 22.73
N THR A 245 -6.05 0.46 23.79
CA THR A 245 -5.23 1.68 23.69
C THR A 245 -3.89 1.41 23.01
N LEU A 246 -3.24 0.29 23.32
CA LEU A 246 -2.00 -0.14 22.67
C LEU A 246 -2.24 -0.41 21.18
N MET A 247 -3.30 -1.13 20.83
CA MET A 247 -3.65 -1.42 19.43
C MET A 247 -4.01 -0.14 18.66
N ARG A 248 -4.76 0.79 19.27
CA ARG A 248 -5.05 2.09 18.64
C ARG A 248 -3.81 2.94 18.43
N ALA A 249 -2.86 2.92 19.38
CA ALA A 249 -1.61 3.63 19.24
C ALA A 249 -0.73 3.01 18.15
N GLY A 250 -0.63 1.68 18.12
CA GLY A 250 0.13 0.94 17.10
C GLY A 250 -0.50 0.93 15.71
N ALA A 251 -1.80 1.25 15.59
CA ALA A 251 -2.48 1.38 14.30
C ALA A 251 -2.29 2.77 13.64
N LYS A 252 -1.62 3.72 14.31
CA LYS A 252 -1.32 5.01 13.71
C LYS A 252 -0.29 4.84 12.59
N PRO A 253 -0.51 5.45 11.42
CA PRO A 253 0.46 5.40 10.34
C PRO A 253 1.76 6.09 10.76
N PHE A 254 2.88 5.61 10.23
CA PHE A 254 4.17 6.27 10.36
C PHE A 254 4.13 7.61 9.60
N PRO A 255 4.89 8.62 10.07
CA PRO A 255 5.03 9.87 9.35
C PRO A 255 5.72 9.64 8.00
N ALA A 256 5.40 10.48 7.02
CA ALA A 256 6.13 10.52 5.76
C ALA A 256 7.57 10.97 6.00
N ALA A 257 8.53 10.39 5.27
CA ALA A 257 9.88 10.90 5.29
C ALA A 257 9.93 12.28 4.62
N PRO A 258 10.83 13.18 5.06
CA PRO A 258 11.09 14.41 4.31
C PRO A 258 11.48 14.08 2.88
N ASP A 259 10.93 14.81 1.90
CA ASP A 259 11.30 14.70 0.49
C ASP A 259 11.08 13.32 -0.18
N SER A 260 10.27 12.43 0.41
CA SER A 260 9.98 11.10 -0.15
C SER A 260 8.77 11.03 -1.09
N ASN A 261 8.13 12.16 -1.38
CA ASN A 261 7.04 12.17 -2.37
C ASN A 261 7.58 11.96 -3.79
N LEU A 262 6.74 11.43 -4.67
CA LEU A 262 7.16 11.08 -6.04
C LEU A 262 7.70 12.27 -6.84
N PRO A 263 7.07 13.47 -6.81
CA PRO A 263 7.63 14.65 -7.49
C PRO A 263 9.07 14.97 -7.06
N THR A 264 9.37 14.94 -5.77
CA THR A 264 10.72 15.22 -5.26
C THR A 264 11.72 14.14 -5.66
N VAL A 265 11.34 12.85 -5.57
CA VAL A 265 12.19 11.73 -5.98
C VAL A 265 12.49 11.78 -7.49
N LEU A 266 11.48 12.01 -8.32
CA LEU A 266 11.65 12.13 -9.77
C LEU A 266 12.54 13.33 -10.13
N LYS A 267 12.39 14.45 -9.43
CA LYS A 267 13.25 15.62 -9.59
C LYS A 267 14.69 15.31 -9.21
N ALA A 268 14.92 14.63 -8.10
CA ALA A 268 16.26 14.23 -7.67
C ALA A 268 16.95 13.31 -8.70
N LEU A 269 16.24 12.30 -9.21
CA LEU A 269 16.74 11.41 -10.26
C LEU A 269 17.05 12.16 -11.56
N HIS A 270 16.17 13.10 -11.95
CA HIS A 270 16.40 13.97 -13.10
C HIS A 270 17.68 14.80 -12.92
N LEU A 271 17.82 15.48 -11.79
CA LEU A 271 19.00 16.29 -11.47
C LEU A 271 20.27 15.45 -11.43
N GLN A 272 20.24 14.25 -10.84
CA GLN A 272 21.38 13.34 -10.84
C GLN A 272 21.82 12.99 -12.26
N ARG A 273 20.85 12.68 -13.14
CA ARG A 273 21.10 12.36 -14.54
C ARG A 273 21.66 13.55 -15.31
N THR A 274 21.02 14.71 -15.23
CA THR A 274 21.45 15.90 -15.99
C THR A 274 22.76 16.47 -15.46
N PHE A 275 22.98 16.43 -14.14
CA PHE A 275 24.25 16.82 -13.54
C PHE A 275 25.39 15.90 -13.97
N THR A 276 25.14 14.59 -14.09
CA THR A 276 26.15 13.65 -14.62
C THR A 276 26.56 14.05 -16.05
N ARG A 277 25.60 14.45 -16.90
CA ARG A 277 25.89 14.94 -18.25
C ARG A 277 26.67 16.25 -18.23
N PHE A 278 26.21 17.21 -17.42
CA PHE A 278 26.92 18.47 -17.21
C PHE A 278 28.37 18.24 -16.77
N ALA A 279 28.61 17.31 -15.83
CA ALA A 279 29.94 16.98 -15.34
C ALA A 279 30.81 16.40 -16.45
N ILE A 280 30.29 15.47 -17.25
CA ILE A 280 30.99 14.90 -18.41
C ILE A 280 31.37 16.00 -19.41
N ASP A 281 30.42 16.88 -19.77
CA ASP A 281 30.65 17.92 -20.77
C ASP A 281 31.61 19.01 -20.26
N SER A 282 31.66 19.21 -18.94
CA SER A 282 32.48 20.24 -18.28
C SER A 282 33.87 19.75 -17.85
N GLN A 283 34.18 18.44 -17.95
CA GLN A 283 35.47 17.88 -17.52
C GLN A 283 36.68 18.53 -18.21
N LEU A 284 36.56 18.88 -19.49
CA LEU A 284 37.64 19.52 -20.25
C LEU A 284 37.72 21.04 -19.99
N LEU A 285 36.64 21.66 -19.49
CA LEU A 285 36.63 23.07 -19.10
C LEU A 285 37.34 23.32 -17.77
N ALA A 286 37.69 22.29 -17.00
CA ALA A 286 38.42 22.45 -15.74
C ALA A 286 39.96 22.36 -15.91
N ALA A 287 40.45 22.07 -17.11
CA ALA A 287 41.87 21.82 -17.37
C ALA A 287 42.72 23.09 -17.60
N ASP A 288 42.10 24.23 -17.94
CA ASP A 288 42.77 25.52 -18.14
C ASP A 288 42.54 26.46 -16.92
N PRO A 289 43.59 27.04 -16.32
CA PRO A 289 43.42 28.02 -15.25
C PRO A 289 42.53 29.23 -15.61
N ASN A 290 42.39 29.55 -16.90
CA ASN A 290 41.58 30.68 -17.38
C ASN A 290 40.10 30.35 -17.64
N SER A 291 39.70 29.07 -17.57
CA SER A 291 38.33 28.64 -17.87
C SER A 291 37.41 28.56 -16.65
N ALA A 292 37.89 28.93 -15.45
CA ALA A 292 37.08 28.96 -14.23
C ALA A 292 35.79 29.82 -14.37
N GLN A 293 35.88 30.95 -15.06
CA GLN A 293 34.73 31.82 -15.31
C GLN A 293 33.72 31.18 -16.27
N GLN A 294 34.20 30.40 -17.24
CA GLN A 294 33.35 29.65 -18.18
C GLN A 294 32.64 28.49 -17.47
N PHE A 295 33.34 27.78 -16.59
CA PHE A 295 32.75 26.73 -15.76
C PHE A 295 31.65 27.29 -14.84
N TYR A 296 31.91 28.43 -14.18
CA TYR A 296 30.91 29.08 -13.33
C TYR A 296 29.69 29.57 -14.11
N ALA A 297 29.89 30.12 -15.33
CA ALA A 297 28.79 30.48 -16.22
C ALA A 297 27.97 29.26 -16.64
N ALA A 298 28.63 28.17 -17.05
CA ALA A 298 27.96 26.92 -17.44
C ALA A 298 27.17 26.30 -16.28
N PHE A 299 27.70 26.34 -15.05
CA PHE A 299 26.98 25.88 -13.87
C PHE A 299 25.76 26.77 -13.56
N ARG A 300 25.89 28.09 -13.69
CA ARG A 300 24.74 29.01 -13.53
C ARG A 300 23.65 28.71 -14.55
N ASP A 301 24.02 28.46 -15.80
CA ASP A 301 23.09 28.09 -16.86
C ASP A 301 22.42 26.74 -16.54
N PHE A 302 23.19 25.76 -16.05
CA PHE A 302 22.67 24.48 -15.58
C PHE A 302 21.60 24.66 -14.49
N VAL A 303 21.88 25.47 -13.45
CA VAL A 303 20.93 25.75 -12.36
C VAL A 303 19.69 26.48 -12.88
N THR A 304 19.88 27.47 -13.76
CA THR A 304 18.78 28.26 -14.35
C THR A 304 17.84 27.39 -15.18
N VAL A 305 18.39 26.45 -15.95
CA VAL A 305 17.62 25.53 -16.81
C VAL A 305 16.93 24.44 -15.98
N ASN A 306 17.65 23.81 -15.05
CA ASN A 306 17.14 22.65 -14.33
C ASN A 306 16.30 23.02 -13.10
N GLN A 307 16.43 24.25 -12.58
CA GLN A 307 15.68 24.78 -11.44
C GLN A 307 15.52 23.76 -10.31
N PRO A 308 16.58 23.45 -9.54
CA PRO A 308 16.59 22.32 -8.61
C PRO A 308 15.44 22.30 -7.60
N GLU A 309 15.05 23.47 -7.10
CA GLU A 309 13.98 23.65 -6.11
C GLU A 309 12.57 23.64 -6.73
N ASN A 310 12.46 23.78 -8.06
CA ASN A 310 11.17 23.78 -8.72
C ASN A 310 10.70 22.33 -8.98
N LEU A 311 9.77 21.88 -8.13
CA LEU A 311 9.07 20.60 -8.27
C LEU A 311 8.01 20.62 -9.39
N GLY A 312 7.64 21.82 -9.88
CA GLY A 312 6.77 22.02 -11.03
C GLY A 312 7.56 22.06 -12.34
N VAL A 313 7.08 21.33 -13.34
CA VAL A 313 7.52 21.36 -14.75
C VAL A 313 9.03 21.07 -14.94
N ILE A 314 9.35 19.82 -15.24
CA ILE A 314 10.66 19.49 -15.82
C ILE A 314 10.60 19.89 -17.30
N ASN A 315 11.22 21.02 -17.65
CA ASN A 315 11.37 21.47 -19.03
C ASN A 315 12.43 20.61 -19.73
N ASP A 316 12.03 19.44 -20.19
CA ASP A 316 12.92 18.59 -20.97
C ASP A 316 13.05 19.13 -22.41
N ARG A 317 14.24 19.64 -22.74
CA ARG A 317 14.69 19.67 -24.13
C ARG A 317 14.96 18.22 -24.54
N PRO A 318 14.33 17.69 -25.60
CA PRO A 318 14.65 16.34 -26.07
C PRO A 318 16.12 16.30 -26.51
N ASP A 319 16.92 15.44 -25.87
CA ASP A 319 18.19 14.99 -26.42
C ASP A 319 17.87 14.18 -27.70
N PRO A 320 18.31 14.61 -28.89
CA PRO A 320 18.00 13.90 -30.14
C PRO A 320 18.56 12.48 -30.20
N ARG A 321 19.43 12.07 -29.26
CA ARG A 321 19.99 10.72 -29.15
C ARG A 321 19.33 9.87 -28.08
N TYR A 322 18.37 10.42 -27.32
CA TYR A 322 17.70 9.73 -26.22
C TYR A 322 16.21 10.07 -26.20
N THR A 323 15.38 9.16 -26.72
CA THR A 323 13.93 9.19 -26.52
C THR A 323 13.64 9.04 -25.03
N GLN A 324 13.30 10.13 -24.36
CA GLN A 324 12.83 10.08 -22.97
C GLN A 324 11.57 9.22 -22.87
N THR A 325 11.63 8.24 -21.97
CA THR A 325 10.56 7.27 -21.71
C THR A 325 9.48 7.83 -20.78
N GLN A 326 9.63 9.04 -20.24
CA GLN A 326 8.62 9.67 -19.39
C GLN A 326 8.75 11.19 -19.48
N LYS A 327 7.67 11.88 -19.88
CA LYS A 327 7.55 13.34 -19.74
C LYS A 327 7.12 13.65 -18.30
N PRO A 328 7.91 14.35 -17.48
CA PRO A 328 7.43 14.85 -16.20
C PRO A 328 6.59 16.11 -16.47
N GLY A 329 5.27 15.94 -16.52
CA GLY A 329 4.33 16.99 -16.93
C GLY A 329 3.40 17.46 -15.80
N ILE A 330 3.49 18.77 -15.54
CA ILE A 330 2.46 19.72 -15.05
C ILE A 330 1.61 19.28 -13.84
N ILE A 331 1.99 19.75 -12.65
CA ILE A 331 1.05 19.95 -11.55
C ILE A 331 0.38 21.31 -11.80
N GLY A 332 -0.88 21.28 -12.24
CA GLY A 332 -1.74 22.46 -12.18
C GLY A 332 -2.06 22.74 -10.72
N ILE A 333 -1.73 23.95 -10.27
CA ILE A 333 -2.30 24.54 -9.05
C ILE A 333 -3.73 24.95 -9.35
#